data_AF-A0ABC8KQ61-F1
#
_entry.id   AF-A0ABC8KQ61-F1
#
_cell.length_a   1.000
_cell.length_b   1.000
_cell.length_c   1.000
_cell.angle_alpha   90.00
_cell.angle_beta   90.00
_cell.angle_gamma   90.00
#
_symmetry.space_group_name_H-M   'P 1'
#
loop_
_entity.id
_entity.type
_entity.pdbx_description
1 polymer ?
#
loop_
_entity_poly.entity_id
_entity_poly.type
_entity_poly.pdbx_seq_one_letter_code
_entity_poly.pdbx_strand_id
1 'polypeptide(L)'
;MVAYVKENFFLVLTTVLLLFLVSSSNGNFSMMITENEIDTICAKKFLNSSLCYELLKSTPKIATLDFYGLTKFLINYDYRNVSDAMNQIKLSAGNATDLQTIDLCVRLYENTLHDTGLIFEALAAENYVRVVDYIFRLIGDVSACQEELLIMKPRLEDSITRNNVVMNISSIIAYILECYLVKDKTKC
;
A
#
# COMPACT_ATOMS: atom_id res chain seq x y z
N MET A 1 -27.62 -16.55 58.11
CA MET A 1 -26.47 -16.19 57.24
C MET A 1 -26.79 -16.42 55.76
N VAL A 2 -27.87 -15.82 55.23
CA VAL A 2 -28.27 -16.00 53.81
C VAL A 2 -28.50 -14.65 53.11
N ALA A 3 -28.92 -13.61 53.86
CA ALA A 3 -29.06 -12.26 53.32
C ALA A 3 -27.70 -11.60 52.97
N TYR A 4 -26.67 -11.81 53.79
CA TYR A 4 -25.34 -11.19 53.59
C TYR A 4 -24.60 -11.70 52.34
N VAL A 5 -24.86 -12.95 51.93
CA VAL A 5 -24.24 -13.56 50.74
C VAL A 5 -24.87 -13.03 49.45
N LYS A 6 -26.17 -12.67 49.51
CA LYS A 6 -26.93 -12.20 48.35
C LYS A 6 -26.52 -10.79 47.92
N GLU A 7 -26.30 -9.87 48.86
CA GLU A 7 -25.88 -8.51 48.54
C GLU A 7 -24.45 -8.45 47.97
N ASN A 8 -23.51 -9.21 48.53
CA ASN A 8 -22.15 -9.28 48.00
C ASN A 8 -22.10 -9.92 46.61
N PHE A 9 -22.96 -10.91 46.30
CA PHE A 9 -23.00 -11.52 44.98
C PHE A 9 -23.44 -10.54 43.88
N PHE A 10 -24.46 -9.72 44.14
CA PHE A 10 -24.89 -8.70 43.19
C PHE A 10 -23.84 -7.60 43.00
N LEU A 11 -23.13 -7.22 44.07
CA LEU A 11 -22.06 -6.21 44.03
C LEU A 11 -20.81 -6.70 43.29
N VAL A 12 -20.45 -7.98 43.46
CA VAL A 12 -19.38 -8.63 42.68
C VAL A 12 -19.78 -8.81 41.21
N LEU A 13 -21.03 -9.15 40.93
CA LEU A 13 -21.50 -9.32 39.56
C LEU A 13 -21.53 -7.98 38.80
N THR A 14 -21.98 -6.88 39.44
CA THR A 14 -21.99 -5.55 38.81
C THR A 14 -20.59 -4.98 38.62
N THR A 15 -19.67 -5.20 39.57
CA THR A 15 -18.25 -4.80 39.40
C THR A 15 -17.56 -5.57 38.28
N VAL A 16 -17.81 -6.88 38.16
CA VAL A 16 -17.30 -7.70 37.05
C VAL A 16 -17.87 -7.23 35.71
N LEU A 17 -19.18 -6.97 35.62
CA LEU A 17 -19.82 -6.44 34.41
C LEU A 17 -19.27 -5.07 34.01
N LEU A 18 -19.01 -4.18 34.97
CA LEU A 18 -18.41 -2.87 34.71
C LEU A 18 -16.97 -2.98 34.21
N LEU A 19 -16.17 -3.91 34.74
CA LEU A 19 -14.80 -4.18 34.25
C LEU A 19 -14.79 -4.74 32.82
N PHE A 20 -15.77 -5.59 32.47
CA PHE A 20 -15.94 -6.07 31.09
C PHE A 20 -16.43 -4.97 30.13
N LEU A 21 -17.30 -4.06 30.58
CA LEU A 21 -17.78 -2.92 29.78
C LEU A 21 -16.72 -1.83 29.57
N VAL A 22 -15.79 -1.65 30.52
CA VAL A 22 -14.65 -0.72 30.37
C VAL A 22 -13.59 -1.26 29.39
N SER A 23 -13.63 -2.55 29.05
CA SER A 23 -12.66 -3.19 28.15
C SER A 23 -13.03 -3.09 26.66
N SER A 24 -14.20 -2.56 26.30
CA SER A 24 -14.67 -2.53 24.91
C SER A 24 -14.53 -1.18 24.20
N SER A 25 -13.89 -0.18 24.81
CA SER A 25 -13.50 1.03 24.09
C SER A 25 -12.01 1.00 23.69
N ASN A 26 -11.61 -0.01 22.92
CA ASN A 26 -10.58 0.24 21.90
C ASN A 26 -11.25 1.08 20.81
N GLY A 27 -11.58 2.33 21.15
CA GLY A 27 -11.78 3.35 20.14
C GLY A 27 -10.45 3.39 19.39
N ASN A 28 -10.43 2.87 18.18
CA ASN A 28 -9.33 3.05 17.25
C ASN A 28 -9.23 4.56 17.03
N PHE A 29 -8.50 5.25 17.90
CA PHE A 29 -8.01 6.57 17.62
C PHE A 29 -7.08 6.36 16.43
N SER A 30 -7.64 6.58 15.24
CA SER A 30 -6.91 6.76 14.00
C SER A 30 -5.94 7.92 14.24
N MET A 31 -4.75 7.58 14.71
CA MET A 31 -3.70 8.56 14.93
C MET A 31 -3.20 8.93 13.54
N MET A 32 -3.33 10.22 13.21
CA MET A 32 -2.76 10.76 11.98
C MET A 32 -1.27 10.46 11.95
N ILE A 33 -0.75 10.21 10.75
CA ILE A 33 0.67 9.95 10.55
C ILE A 33 1.48 11.17 10.97
N THR A 34 2.53 10.92 11.73
CA THR A 34 3.46 11.94 12.22
C THR A 34 4.63 12.16 11.26
N GLU A 35 5.26 13.34 11.32
CA GLU A 35 6.49 13.61 10.54
C GLU A 35 7.61 12.60 10.84
N ASN A 36 7.73 12.17 12.10
CA ASN A 36 8.72 11.18 12.52
C ASN A 36 8.45 9.79 11.89
N GLU A 37 7.19 9.40 11.72
CA GLU A 37 6.84 8.16 11.00
C GLU A 37 7.17 8.28 9.51
N ILE A 38 6.91 9.43 8.88
CA ILE A 38 7.32 9.68 7.49
C ILE A 38 8.84 9.59 7.35
N ASP A 39 9.59 10.23 8.24
CA ASP A 39 11.06 10.19 8.24
C ASP A 39 11.56 8.75 8.41
N THR A 40 10.94 7.97 9.30
CA THR A 40 11.27 6.56 9.53
C THR A 40 11.02 5.71 8.28
N ILE A 41 9.88 5.91 7.61
CA ILE A 41 9.54 5.23 6.35
C ILE A 41 10.57 5.59 5.28
N CYS A 42 10.76 6.89 5.01
CA CYS A 42 11.60 7.36 3.91
C CYS A 42 13.12 7.19 4.15
N ALA A 43 13.55 6.86 5.37
CA ALA A 43 14.94 6.52 5.69
C ALA A 43 15.28 5.05 5.42
N LYS A 44 14.32 4.19 5.04
CA LYS A 44 14.59 2.78 4.76
C LYS A 44 15.47 2.61 3.53
N LYS A 45 16.54 1.82 3.69
CA LYS A 45 17.62 1.65 2.71
C LYS A 45 17.14 1.16 1.33
N PHE A 46 16.08 0.38 1.28
CA PHE A 46 15.56 -0.21 0.05
C PHE A 46 14.51 0.67 -0.65
N LEU A 47 14.15 1.82 -0.08
CA LEU A 47 13.24 2.78 -0.69
C LEU A 47 14.01 3.94 -1.31
N ASN A 48 13.49 4.49 -2.41
CA ASN A 48 13.98 5.77 -2.93
C ASN A 48 13.58 6.90 -1.98
N SER A 49 14.51 7.31 -1.13
CA SER A 49 14.28 8.34 -0.10
C SER A 49 13.78 9.66 -0.70
N SER A 50 14.36 10.11 -1.81
CA SER A 50 13.97 11.37 -2.46
C SER A 50 12.52 11.32 -2.93
N LEU A 51 12.14 10.26 -3.65
CA LEU A 51 10.76 10.09 -4.14
C LEU A 51 9.78 9.90 -2.97
N CYS A 52 10.18 9.18 -1.93
CA CYS A 52 9.36 8.98 -0.74
C CYS A 52 9.05 10.32 -0.06
N TYR A 53 10.06 11.16 0.18
CA TYR A 53 9.85 12.49 0.77
C TYR A 53 9.05 13.41 -0.15
N GLU A 54 9.34 13.40 -1.45
CA GLU A 54 8.55 14.14 -2.43
C GLU A 54 7.08 13.74 -2.32
N LEU A 55 6.77 12.44 -2.33
CA LEU A 55 5.39 11.96 -2.26
C LEU A 55 4.71 12.28 -0.93
N LEU A 56 5.37 11.98 0.19
CA LEU A 56 4.77 12.03 1.53
C LEU A 56 4.76 13.42 2.16
N LYS A 57 5.75 14.29 1.88
CA LYS A 57 5.81 15.65 2.44
C LYS A 57 5.21 16.72 1.53
N SER A 58 5.21 16.54 0.20
CA SER A 58 4.69 17.58 -0.71
C SER A 58 3.16 17.66 -0.77
N THR A 59 2.46 16.66 -0.22
CA THR A 59 1.00 16.58 -0.29
C THR A 59 0.36 16.94 1.06
N PRO A 60 -0.21 18.15 1.25
CA PRO A 60 -0.78 18.57 2.53
C PRO A 60 -1.89 17.65 3.05
N LYS A 61 -2.59 16.97 2.14
CA LYS A 61 -3.62 15.98 2.48
C LYS A 61 -3.08 14.76 3.23
N ILE A 62 -1.80 14.41 3.07
CA ILE A 62 -1.21 13.23 3.71
C ILE A 62 -1.11 13.41 5.23
N ALA A 63 -0.83 14.63 5.69
CA ALA A 63 -0.73 14.94 7.12
C ALA A 63 -2.03 14.73 7.91
N THR A 64 -3.17 14.57 7.23
CA THR A 64 -4.48 14.32 7.86
C THR A 64 -4.92 12.86 7.77
N LEU A 65 -4.13 11.99 7.15
CA LEU A 65 -4.43 10.57 6.98
C LEU A 65 -3.79 9.74 8.09
N ASP A 66 -4.47 8.66 8.48
CA ASP A 66 -3.84 7.53 9.16
C ASP A 66 -3.19 6.57 8.15
N PHE A 67 -2.57 5.50 8.62
CA PHE A 67 -1.92 4.51 7.75
C PHE A 67 -2.87 3.83 6.76
N TYR A 68 -4.13 3.60 7.14
CA TYR A 68 -5.13 3.06 6.23
C TYR A 68 -5.47 4.06 5.12
N GLY A 69 -5.78 5.31 5.49
CA GLY A 69 -6.06 6.40 4.57
C GLY A 69 -4.88 6.71 3.65
N LEU A 70 -3.66 6.70 4.17
CA LEU A 70 -2.44 6.88 3.37
C LEU A 70 -2.27 5.72 2.39
N THR A 71 -2.42 4.47 2.85
CA THR A 71 -2.33 3.29 1.97
C THR A 71 -3.34 3.38 0.83
N LYS A 72 -4.60 3.72 1.13
CA LYS A 72 -5.62 3.93 0.11
C LYS A 72 -5.26 5.06 -0.85
N PHE A 73 -4.73 6.17 -0.34
CA PHE A 73 -4.29 7.29 -1.17
C PHE A 73 -3.17 6.88 -2.13
N LEU A 74 -2.15 6.19 -1.62
CA LEU A 74 -1.01 5.74 -2.41
C LEU A 74 -1.41 4.71 -3.47
N ILE A 75 -2.28 3.75 -3.15
CA ILE A 75 -2.79 2.78 -4.15
C ILE A 75 -3.53 3.52 -5.29
N ASN A 76 -4.36 4.51 -4.97
CA ASN A 76 -5.04 5.31 -5.99
C ASN A 76 -4.05 6.13 -6.83
N TYR A 77 -2.99 6.65 -6.22
CA TYR A 77 -1.94 7.36 -6.91
C TYR A 77 -1.16 6.43 -7.84
N ASP A 78 -0.80 5.23 -7.37
CA ASP A 78 -0.05 4.25 -8.14
C ASP A 78 -0.86 3.70 -9.32
N TYR A 79 -2.15 3.41 -9.11
CA TYR A 79 -3.08 3.02 -10.18
C TYR A 79 -3.05 3.98 -11.39
N ARG A 80 -3.01 5.29 -11.13
CA ARG A 80 -2.92 6.29 -12.21
C ARG A 80 -1.59 6.18 -12.95
N ASN A 81 -0.50 6.00 -12.22
CA ASN A 81 0.83 5.82 -12.81
C ASN A 81 0.92 4.55 -13.66
N VAL A 82 0.34 3.44 -13.18
CA VAL A 82 0.22 2.18 -13.93
C VAL A 82 -0.56 2.40 -15.23
N SER A 83 -1.74 3.01 -15.13
CA SER A 83 -2.61 3.27 -16.29
C SER A 83 -1.92 4.15 -17.33
N ASP A 84 -1.26 5.22 -16.89
CA ASP A 84 -0.51 6.12 -17.76
C ASP A 84 0.68 5.43 -18.42
N ALA A 85 1.45 4.62 -17.66
CA ALA A 85 2.58 3.87 -18.19
C ALA A 85 2.13 2.88 -19.28
N MET A 86 1.06 2.13 -19.03
CA MET A 86 0.47 1.24 -20.04
C MET A 86 0.08 2.00 -21.31
N ASN A 87 -0.58 3.16 -21.16
CA ASN A 87 -1.00 3.96 -22.31
C ASN A 87 0.20 4.44 -23.13
N GLN A 88 1.29 4.86 -22.48
CA GLN A 88 2.53 5.24 -23.18
C GLN A 88 3.16 4.06 -23.92
N ILE A 89 3.21 2.87 -23.30
CA ILE A 89 3.71 1.66 -23.94
C ILE A 89 2.87 1.32 -25.17
N LYS A 90 1.53 1.37 -25.07
CA LYS A 90 0.61 1.15 -26.21
C LYS A 90 0.85 2.14 -27.35
N LEU A 91 1.04 3.42 -27.04
CA LEU A 91 1.35 4.45 -28.05
C LEU A 91 2.68 4.22 -28.75
N SER A 92 3.65 3.59 -28.08
CA SER A 92 4.95 3.27 -28.68
C SER A 92 4.88 2.18 -29.78
N ALA A 93 3.80 1.38 -29.80
CA ALA A 93 3.60 0.30 -30.79
C ALA A 93 3.63 0.80 -32.24
N GLY A 94 3.05 1.99 -32.50
CA GLY A 94 2.97 2.54 -33.86
C GLY A 94 4.34 2.83 -34.51
N ASN A 95 5.39 2.95 -33.70
CA ASN A 95 6.75 3.29 -34.14
C ASN A 95 7.75 2.15 -33.89
N ALA A 96 7.28 0.96 -33.52
CA ALA A 96 8.13 -0.11 -33.01
C ALA A 96 8.40 -1.22 -34.02
N THR A 97 9.68 -1.58 -34.15
CA THR A 97 10.16 -2.77 -34.86
C THR A 97 10.01 -4.05 -34.03
N ASP A 98 9.82 -3.95 -32.71
CA ASP A 98 9.68 -5.07 -31.80
C ASP A 98 8.32 -5.03 -31.08
N LEU A 99 7.31 -5.44 -31.83
CA LEU A 99 5.92 -5.50 -31.35
C LEU A 99 5.72 -6.58 -30.28
N GLN A 100 6.55 -7.62 -30.26
CA GLN A 100 6.43 -8.71 -29.29
C GLN A 100 6.70 -8.23 -27.87
N THR A 101 7.77 -7.44 -27.69
CA THR A 101 8.11 -6.83 -26.40
C THR A 101 7.01 -5.89 -25.92
N ILE A 102 6.45 -5.08 -26.82
CA ILE A 102 5.37 -4.16 -26.48
C ILE A 102 4.10 -4.93 -26.07
N ASP A 103 3.72 -5.97 -26.84
CA ASP A 103 2.56 -6.80 -26.52
C ASP A 103 2.72 -7.53 -25.18
N LEU A 104 3.93 -7.99 -24.86
CA LEU A 104 4.23 -8.59 -23.56
C LEU A 104 4.04 -7.58 -22.43
N CYS A 105 4.67 -6.42 -22.54
CA CYS A 105 4.52 -5.34 -21.56
C CYS A 105 3.05 -4.93 -21.38
N VAL A 106 2.30 -4.79 -22.47
CA VAL A 106 0.86 -4.47 -22.41
C VAL A 106 0.10 -5.51 -21.60
N ARG A 107 0.33 -6.81 -21.82
CA ARG A 107 -0.34 -7.88 -21.04
C ARG A 107 0.03 -7.83 -19.55
N LEU A 108 1.30 -7.60 -19.23
CA LEU A 108 1.76 -7.47 -17.83
C LEU A 108 1.10 -6.27 -17.12
N TYR A 109 0.93 -5.16 -17.83
CA TYR A 109 0.22 -4.00 -17.31
C TYR A 109 -1.30 -4.23 -17.19
N GLU A 110 -1.91 -4.98 -18.10
CA GLU A 110 -3.32 -5.38 -17.98
C GLU A 110 -3.56 -6.28 -16.76
N ASN A 111 -2.66 -7.23 -16.50
CA ASN A 111 -2.66 -8.01 -15.26
C ASN A 111 -2.52 -7.12 -14.03
N THR A 112 -1.61 -6.16 -14.07
CA THR A 112 -1.40 -5.20 -12.98
C THR A 112 -2.67 -4.37 -12.68
N LEU A 113 -3.37 -3.90 -13.71
CA LEU A 113 -4.63 -3.16 -13.54
C LEU A 113 -5.73 -4.05 -12.96
N HIS A 114 -5.78 -5.32 -13.36
CA HIS A 114 -6.68 -6.30 -12.75
C HIS A 114 -6.37 -6.52 -11.26
N ASP A 115 -5.09 -6.75 -10.93
CA ASP A 115 -4.62 -6.91 -9.55
C ASP A 115 -4.91 -5.67 -8.70
N THR A 116 -4.91 -4.46 -9.30
CA THR A 116 -5.30 -3.23 -8.58
C THR A 116 -6.76 -3.27 -8.12
N GLY A 117 -7.66 -3.89 -8.90
CA GLY A 117 -9.03 -4.15 -8.46
C GLY A 117 -9.06 -5.04 -7.21
N LEU A 118 -8.31 -6.14 -7.23
CA LEU A 118 -8.18 -7.08 -6.10
C LEU A 118 -7.54 -6.43 -4.87
N ILE A 119 -6.58 -5.52 -5.06
CA ILE A 119 -5.99 -4.69 -4.00
C ILE A 119 -7.07 -3.87 -3.29
N PHE A 120 -7.96 -3.20 -4.03
CA PHE A 120 -9.03 -2.41 -3.42
C PHE A 120 -10.05 -3.27 -2.68
N GLU A 121 -10.42 -4.44 -3.23
CA GLU A 121 -11.31 -5.39 -2.55
C GLU A 121 -10.70 -5.91 -1.25
N ALA A 122 -9.42 -6.32 -1.28
CA ALA A 122 -8.70 -6.79 -0.11
C ALA A 122 -8.52 -5.69 0.94
N LEU A 123 -8.23 -4.46 0.51
CA LEU A 123 -8.09 -3.31 1.41
C LEU A 123 -9.42 -2.98 2.11
N ALA A 124 -10.53 -2.99 1.38
CA ALA A 124 -11.86 -2.76 1.93
C ALA A 124 -12.28 -3.85 2.94
N ALA A 125 -11.76 -5.08 2.77
CA ALA A 125 -11.94 -6.18 3.71
C ALA A 125 -10.88 -6.21 4.83
N GLU A 126 -10.03 -5.18 4.95
CA GLU A 126 -8.89 -5.10 5.88
C GLU A 126 -7.94 -6.32 5.81
N ASN A 127 -7.91 -7.00 4.67
CA ASN A 127 -7.05 -8.16 4.44
C ASN A 127 -5.67 -7.72 3.94
N TYR A 128 -4.91 -7.08 4.84
CA TYR A 128 -3.61 -6.47 4.50
C TYR A 128 -2.59 -7.46 3.96
N VAL A 129 -2.64 -8.73 4.37
CA VAL A 129 -1.77 -9.79 3.83
C VAL A 129 -2.03 -10.00 2.34
N ARG A 130 -3.31 -10.07 1.93
CA ARG A 130 -3.67 -10.14 0.50
C ARG A 130 -3.29 -8.89 -0.26
N VAL A 131 -3.46 -7.71 0.34
CA VAL A 131 -3.02 -6.44 -0.27
C VAL A 131 -1.53 -6.49 -0.59
N VAL A 132 -0.70 -6.94 0.36
CA VAL A 132 0.75 -7.09 0.18
C VAL A 132 1.07 -8.11 -0.93
N ASP A 133 0.40 -9.27 -0.95
CA ASP A 133 0.59 -10.28 -1.99
C ASP A 133 0.33 -9.71 -3.40
N TYR A 134 -0.75 -8.96 -3.58
CA TYR A 134 -1.08 -8.35 -4.87
C TYR A 134 -0.12 -7.21 -5.25
N ILE A 135 0.35 -6.42 -4.29
CA ILE A 135 1.37 -5.40 -4.55
C ILE A 135 2.68 -6.05 -5.03
N PHE A 136 3.10 -7.17 -4.44
CA PHE A 136 4.30 -7.87 -4.91
C PHE A 136 4.14 -8.47 -6.31
N ARG A 137 2.94 -8.92 -6.68
CA ARG A 137 2.65 -9.35 -8.07
C ARG A 137 2.75 -8.19 -9.05
N LEU A 138 2.16 -7.05 -8.71
CA LEU A 138 2.29 -5.81 -9.49
C LEU A 138 3.76 -5.43 -9.70
N ILE A 139 4.57 -5.43 -8.64
CA ILE A 139 6.01 -5.14 -8.74
C ILE A 139 6.68 -6.13 -9.70
N GLY A 140 6.35 -7.43 -9.59
CA GLY A 140 6.87 -8.47 -10.47
C GLY A 140 6.56 -8.23 -11.95
N ASP A 141 5.31 -7.93 -12.28
CA ASP A 141 4.86 -7.67 -13.65
C ASP A 141 5.50 -6.39 -14.23
N VAL A 142 5.57 -5.31 -13.44
CA VAL A 142 6.21 -4.05 -13.87
C VAL A 142 7.72 -4.23 -14.05
N SER A 143 8.37 -4.99 -13.17
CA SER A 143 9.80 -5.33 -13.27
C SER A 143 10.09 -6.17 -14.51
N ALA A 144 9.30 -7.21 -14.76
CA ALA A 144 9.45 -8.05 -15.94
C ALA A 144 9.30 -7.24 -17.24
N CYS A 145 8.33 -6.34 -17.31
CA CYS A 145 8.23 -5.42 -18.44
C CYS A 145 9.46 -4.50 -18.53
N GLN A 146 9.90 -3.93 -17.42
CA GLN A 146 11.06 -3.02 -17.40
C GLN A 146 12.32 -3.68 -17.96
N GLU A 147 12.60 -4.94 -17.61
CA GLU A 147 13.75 -5.68 -18.13
C GLU A 147 13.76 -5.75 -19.66
N GLU A 148 12.60 -6.01 -20.27
CA GLU A 148 12.45 -6.02 -21.72
C GLU A 148 12.60 -4.63 -22.33
N LEU A 149 12.03 -3.59 -21.68
CA LEU A 149 12.13 -2.21 -22.17
C LEU A 149 13.57 -1.68 -22.14
N LEU A 150 14.42 -2.13 -21.22
CA LEU A 150 15.83 -1.71 -21.13
C LEU A 150 16.62 -2.02 -22.42
N ILE A 151 16.27 -3.10 -23.13
CA ILE A 151 16.89 -3.49 -24.40
C ILE A 151 16.54 -2.48 -25.51
N MET A 152 15.46 -1.74 -25.34
CA MET A 152 14.90 -0.80 -26.32
C MET A 152 15.35 0.65 -26.07
N LYS A 153 16.31 0.88 -25.17
CA LYS A 153 16.88 2.20 -24.94
C LYS A 153 17.53 2.77 -26.22
N PRO A 154 17.44 4.10 -26.44
CA PRO A 154 16.81 5.12 -25.59
C PRO A 154 15.32 5.33 -25.88
N ARG A 155 14.71 4.60 -26.82
CA ARG A 155 13.36 4.90 -27.34
C ARG A 155 12.28 4.92 -26.27
N LEU A 156 12.43 4.13 -25.21
CA LEU A 156 11.44 3.94 -24.15
C LEU A 156 11.93 4.40 -22.77
N GLU A 157 12.87 5.34 -22.72
CA GLU A 157 13.43 5.86 -21.46
C GLU A 157 12.35 6.45 -20.53
N ASP A 158 11.35 7.13 -21.09
CA ASP A 158 10.23 7.70 -20.32
C ASP A 158 9.39 6.60 -19.66
N SER A 159 9.10 5.52 -20.39
CA SER A 159 8.37 4.36 -19.86
C SER A 159 9.17 3.66 -18.76
N ILE A 160 10.48 3.49 -18.94
CA ILE A 160 11.38 2.92 -17.92
C ILE A 160 11.38 3.79 -16.65
N THR A 161 11.42 5.11 -16.82
CA THR A 161 11.36 6.05 -15.69
C THR A 161 10.04 5.92 -14.92
N ARG A 162 8.92 5.79 -15.63
CA ARG A 162 7.60 5.56 -14.99
C ARG A 162 7.50 4.22 -14.29
N ASN A 163 8.02 3.13 -14.88
CA ASN A 163 8.05 1.82 -14.22
C ASN A 163 8.79 1.91 -12.88
N ASN A 164 9.91 2.63 -12.83
CA ASN A 164 10.63 2.87 -11.58
C ASN A 164 9.77 3.62 -10.55
N VAL A 165 9.01 4.65 -10.97
CA VAL A 165 8.11 5.38 -10.08
C VAL A 165 7.06 4.44 -9.49
N VAL A 166 6.40 3.62 -10.32
CA VAL A 166 5.40 2.63 -9.89
C VAL A 166 5.98 1.67 -8.86
N MET A 167 7.11 1.03 -9.17
CA MET A 167 7.74 0.07 -8.25
C MET A 167 8.13 0.71 -6.92
N ASN A 168 8.59 1.97 -6.92
CA ASN A 168 8.94 2.65 -5.68
C ASN A 168 7.71 3.00 -4.83
N ILE A 169 6.62 3.48 -5.45
CA ILE A 169 5.36 3.75 -4.74
C ILE A 169 4.82 2.45 -4.14
N SER A 170 4.76 1.38 -4.94
CA SER A 170 4.36 0.04 -4.49
C SER A 170 5.21 -0.47 -3.33
N SER A 171 6.52 -0.23 -3.35
CA SER A 171 7.42 -0.60 -2.24
C SER A 171 7.15 0.20 -0.96
N ILE A 172 6.82 1.50 -1.08
CA ILE A 172 6.40 2.32 0.06
C ILE A 172 5.09 1.78 0.65
N ILE A 173 4.12 1.42 -0.20
CA ILE A 173 2.82 0.87 0.24
C ILE A 173 3.03 -0.45 0.98
N ALA A 174 3.84 -1.36 0.42
CA ALA A 174 4.15 -2.65 1.05
C ALA A 174 4.77 -2.46 2.44
N TYR A 175 5.75 -1.56 2.57
CA TYR A 175 6.38 -1.26 3.85
C TYR A 175 5.38 -0.69 4.88
N ILE A 176 4.49 0.21 4.47
CA ILE A 176 3.45 0.76 5.35
C ILE A 176 2.51 -0.38 5.84
N LEU A 177 2.07 -1.23 4.92
CA LEU A 177 1.20 -2.36 5.24
C LEU A 177 1.87 -3.32 6.22
N GLU A 178 3.07 -3.81 5.90
CA GLU A 178 3.78 -4.78 6.72
C GLU A 178 4.07 -4.23 8.12
N CYS A 179 4.51 -2.97 8.22
CA CYS A 179 5.00 -2.43 9.49
C CYS A 179 3.96 -1.79 10.39
N TYR A 180 2.93 -1.18 9.82
CA TYR A 180 1.98 -0.38 10.59
C TYR A 180 0.59 -1.01 10.66
N LEU A 181 0.17 -1.73 9.60
CA LEU A 181 -1.16 -2.33 9.52
C LEU A 181 -1.14 -3.83 9.91
N VAL A 182 -0.27 -4.63 9.30
CA VAL A 182 -0.02 -6.04 9.67
C VAL A 182 0.78 -6.13 10.96
N LYS A 183 1.73 -5.19 11.16
CA LYS A 183 2.65 -5.13 12.31
C LYS A 183 3.63 -6.32 12.38
N ASP A 184 4.07 -6.82 11.23
CA ASP A 184 5.13 -7.81 11.14
C ASP A 184 6.50 -7.16 11.36
N LYS A 185 6.98 -7.20 12.60
CA LYS A 185 8.26 -6.60 13.01
C LYS A 185 9.48 -7.20 12.32
N THR A 186 9.37 -8.35 11.64
CA THR A 186 10.51 -8.93 10.91
C THR A 186 10.76 -8.25 9.56
N LYS A 187 9.77 -7.49 9.08
CA LYS A 187 9.78 -6.75 7.81
C LYS A 187 10.10 -5.26 7.99
N CYS A 188 10.33 -4.86 9.24
CA CYS A 188 10.57 -3.49 9.71
C CYS A 188 11.95 -3.40 10.38
#